data_AF-A0A9W6BRA9-F1
#
_entry.id   AF-A0A9W6BRA9-F1
#
_cell.length_a   1.000
_cell.length_b   1.000
_cell.length_c   1.000
_cell.angle_alpha   90.00
_cell.angle_beta   90.00
_cell.angle_gamma   90.00
#
_symmetry.space_group_name_H-M   'P 1'
#
loop_
_entity.id
_entity.type
_entity.pdbx_description
1 polymer ?
#
loop_
_entity_poly.entity_id
_entity_poly.type
_entity_poly.pdbx_seq_one_letter_code
_entity_poly.pdbx_strand_id
1 'polypeptide(L)'
;MQHVEHPCSHRCRWAVGLPSRGVACFVTTGISRRPTAAPGRSAAAITCAAASKKSSPGGDSSASQGLAASLLRDAVAALSTSSSSSSGAGLRTGGAATLPEDLRSASYAIAAANTALFFACALVPLLPAATLLLNHRQPHICQLLTSAFAHPSLESLMQCVFFTYVFGRVVERNHGSLATWVVYLTCGAAAAALAWWMLPAKSALLSSAAPAAAWGLFLVGLGLPRLTKKPLEVVCLAPFALTATVSRYSPLAGLLVQDGMALGQLVHLVGASLAAALAAAVLAVVEGWREEQERKQREARRQAEAASQEEALNRVISAATQAAQQLGKKLL
;
A
#
# COMPACT_ATOMS: atom_id res chain seq x y z
N MET A 1 -48.17 -3.46 -29.15
CA MET A 1 -48.04 -2.64 -27.93
C MET A 1 -47.60 -3.54 -26.79
N GLN A 2 -46.30 -3.64 -26.55
CA GLN A 2 -45.71 -4.40 -25.44
C GLN A 2 -45.17 -3.37 -24.44
N HIS A 3 -45.64 -3.43 -23.21
CA HIS A 3 -45.26 -2.52 -22.13
C HIS A 3 -43.90 -2.91 -21.55
N VAL A 4 -43.04 -1.91 -21.46
CA VAL A 4 -41.69 -1.94 -20.89
C VAL A 4 -41.79 -1.76 -19.37
N GLU A 5 -41.29 -2.72 -18.60
CA GLU A 5 -41.07 -2.57 -17.16
C GLU A 5 -39.59 -2.22 -16.88
N HIS A 6 -39.37 -1.11 -16.17
CA HIS A 6 -38.07 -0.70 -15.65
C HIS A 6 -37.87 -1.18 -14.21
N PRO A 7 -36.64 -1.59 -13.81
CA PRO A 7 -36.37 -2.10 -12.47
C PRO A 7 -36.11 -1.02 -11.42
N CYS A 8 -36.48 -1.41 -10.20
CA CYS A 8 -36.51 -0.71 -8.92
C CYS A 8 -35.15 -0.18 -8.44
N SER A 9 -35.13 1.05 -7.91
CA SER A 9 -33.95 1.67 -7.30
C SER A 9 -33.77 1.22 -5.83
N HIS A 10 -32.70 0.49 -5.52
CA HIS A 10 -32.30 0.23 -4.13
C HIS A 10 -31.29 1.27 -3.65
N ARG A 11 -31.70 2.04 -2.63
CA ARG A 11 -30.95 3.09 -1.95
C ARG A 11 -30.15 2.43 -0.81
N CYS A 12 -28.83 2.28 -0.96
CA CYS A 12 -27.96 1.78 0.11
C CYS A 12 -27.84 2.83 1.24
N ARG A 13 -28.36 2.49 2.42
CA ARG A 13 -28.28 3.29 3.64
C ARG A 13 -27.20 2.67 4.53
N TRP A 14 -26.16 3.44 4.86
CA TRP A 14 -25.10 3.02 5.78
C TRP A 14 -25.65 3.02 7.20
N ALA A 15 -25.73 1.86 7.84
CA ALA A 15 -26.02 1.72 9.26
C ALA A 15 -24.69 1.60 10.02
N VAL A 16 -24.37 2.63 10.80
CA VAL A 16 -23.30 2.59 11.80
C VAL A 16 -23.87 1.89 13.04
N GLY A 17 -23.68 0.58 13.15
CA GLY A 17 -24.01 -0.19 14.34
C GLY A 17 -22.77 -0.36 15.22
N LEU A 18 -22.78 0.23 16.42
CA LEU A 18 -21.84 -0.12 17.49
C LEU A 18 -22.21 -1.51 18.06
N PRO A 19 -21.23 -2.39 18.35
CA PRO A 19 -21.52 -3.62 19.09
C PRO A 19 -21.44 -3.38 20.61
N SER A 20 -22.55 -3.67 21.29
CA SER A 20 -22.62 -3.84 22.75
C SER A 20 -22.18 -5.24 23.16
N ARG A 21 -21.18 -5.30 24.05
CA ARG A 21 -20.89 -6.30 25.10
C ARG A 21 -21.27 -7.78 24.86
N GLY A 22 -20.22 -8.61 24.74
CA GLY A 22 -19.93 -9.77 25.60
C GLY A 22 -20.79 -11.02 25.48
N VAL A 23 -20.14 -12.18 25.24
CA VAL A 23 -20.01 -13.31 26.19
C VAL A 23 -19.24 -14.42 25.48
N ALA A 24 -18.16 -14.88 26.11
CA ALA A 24 -17.45 -16.10 25.77
C ALA A 24 -18.23 -17.31 26.28
N CYS A 25 -18.29 -18.40 25.52
CA CYS A 25 -18.50 -19.72 26.10
C CYS A 25 -17.80 -20.80 25.25
N PHE A 26 -16.82 -21.42 25.90
CA PHE A 26 -16.24 -22.72 25.56
C PHE A 26 -17.32 -23.81 25.80
N VAL A 27 -17.28 -24.93 25.05
CA VAL A 27 -17.42 -26.33 25.55
C VAL A 27 -17.49 -27.32 24.38
N THR A 28 -16.82 -28.44 24.63
CA THR A 28 -16.54 -29.65 23.84
C THR A 28 -17.71 -30.65 23.74
N THR A 29 -17.72 -31.42 22.63
CA THR A 29 -18.14 -32.84 22.43
C THR A 29 -19.32 -33.47 23.19
N GLY A 30 -20.22 -34.16 22.47
CA GLY A 30 -20.94 -35.32 23.02
C GLY A 30 -22.35 -35.65 22.48
N ILE A 31 -22.40 -36.62 21.56
CA ILE A 31 -23.45 -37.58 21.13
C ILE A 31 -24.79 -37.65 21.94
N SER A 32 -25.94 -37.61 21.22
CA SER A 32 -27.02 -38.64 21.17
C SER A 32 -28.49 -38.14 21.24
N ARG A 33 -29.29 -38.67 20.29
CA ARG A 33 -30.75 -38.96 20.27
C ARG A 33 -31.82 -37.84 20.11
N ARG A 34 -32.50 -37.94 18.95
CA ARG A 34 -33.91 -37.62 18.62
C ARG A 34 -34.91 -38.29 19.59
N PRO A 35 -36.17 -37.80 19.78
CA PRO A 35 -37.16 -37.68 18.68
C PRO A 35 -38.31 -36.62 18.76
N THR A 36 -39.02 -36.53 17.62
CA THR A 36 -40.44 -36.17 17.33
C THR A 36 -41.01 -34.72 17.40
N ALA A 37 -41.49 -34.28 16.22
CA ALA A 37 -42.67 -33.47 15.80
C ALA A 37 -43.49 -32.67 16.85
N ALA A 38 -44.15 -31.52 16.60
CA ALA A 38 -44.70 -30.85 15.40
C ALA A 38 -45.01 -29.35 15.74
N PRO A 39 -45.59 -28.52 14.83
CA PRO A 39 -45.38 -27.06 14.77
C PRO A 39 -46.48 -26.17 15.36
N GLY A 40 -46.12 -24.92 15.70
CA GLY A 40 -47.05 -23.86 16.08
C GLY A 40 -46.57 -22.48 15.64
N ARG A 41 -47.31 -21.86 14.73
CA ARG A 41 -47.19 -20.49 14.23
C ARG A 41 -47.39 -19.46 15.36
N SER A 42 -46.70 -18.32 15.32
CA SER A 42 -47.36 -17.01 15.17
C SER A 42 -46.33 -15.89 15.01
N ALA A 43 -46.53 -15.10 13.95
CA ALA A 43 -45.84 -13.85 13.68
C ALA A 43 -46.58 -12.71 14.37
N ALA A 44 -45.86 -11.80 15.01
CA ALA A 44 -46.37 -10.49 15.40
C ALA A 44 -45.57 -9.43 14.63
N ALA A 45 -46.22 -8.90 13.60
CA ALA A 45 -45.79 -7.73 12.86
C ALA A 45 -46.05 -6.48 13.70
N ILE A 46 -45.03 -5.65 13.89
CA ILE A 46 -45.19 -4.28 14.37
C ILE A 46 -45.04 -3.37 13.16
N THR A 47 -46.18 -2.87 12.68
CA THR A 47 -46.29 -1.77 11.74
C THR A 47 -46.10 -0.46 12.49
N CYS A 48 -45.26 0.44 11.97
CA CYS A 48 -45.32 1.86 12.28
C CYS A 48 -45.15 2.66 11.00
N ALA A 49 -46.24 3.32 10.62
CA ALA A 49 -46.32 4.33 9.59
C ALA A 49 -45.60 5.61 10.04
N ALA A 50 -44.87 6.25 9.13
CA ALA A 50 -44.46 7.63 9.29
C ALA A 50 -44.35 8.31 7.92
N ALA A 51 -44.84 9.54 7.91
CA ALA A 51 -45.38 10.24 6.77
C ALA A 51 -44.33 10.83 5.81
N SER A 52 -44.77 10.92 4.56
CA SER A 52 -44.15 11.60 3.43
C SER A 52 -44.04 13.12 3.66
N LYS A 53 -42.83 13.68 3.48
CA LYS A 53 -42.63 15.07 3.11
C LYS A 53 -41.74 15.14 1.88
N LYS A 54 -42.27 15.77 0.85
CA LYS A 54 -41.75 15.90 -0.51
C LYS A 54 -40.98 17.22 -0.59
N SER A 55 -39.70 17.19 -0.92
CA SER A 55 -38.92 18.37 -1.30
C SER A 55 -37.90 18.00 -2.38
N SER A 56 -38.12 18.51 -3.60
CA SER A 56 -37.06 18.65 -4.62
C SER A 56 -36.00 19.65 -4.12
N PRO A 57 -34.74 19.56 -4.57
CA PRO A 57 -34.36 20.28 -5.79
C PRO A 57 -33.34 19.55 -6.68
N GLY A 58 -33.31 19.94 -7.95
CA GLY A 58 -32.21 19.67 -8.88
C GLY A 58 -31.09 20.71 -8.74
N GLY A 59 -29.90 20.38 -9.23
CA GLY A 59 -28.76 21.30 -9.31
C GLY A 59 -27.41 20.61 -9.51
N ASP A 60 -26.93 20.65 -10.76
CA ASP A 60 -25.54 20.85 -11.22
C ASP A 60 -24.42 19.91 -10.72
N SER A 61 -24.23 18.82 -11.48
CA SER A 61 -23.20 17.79 -11.30
C SER A 61 -21.86 18.06 -12.01
N SER A 62 -21.67 19.22 -12.64
CA SER A 62 -20.45 19.55 -13.40
C SER A 62 -19.37 20.26 -12.58
N ALA A 63 -19.73 20.98 -11.51
CA ALA A 63 -18.77 21.71 -10.68
C ALA A 63 -18.03 20.82 -9.66
N SER A 64 -18.66 19.73 -9.20
CA SER A 64 -18.13 18.85 -8.15
C SER A 64 -17.01 17.91 -8.63
N GLN A 65 -16.97 17.58 -9.93
CA GLN A 65 -15.89 16.76 -10.51
C GLN A 65 -14.56 17.52 -10.60
N GLY A 66 -14.60 18.85 -10.74
CA GLY A 66 -13.40 19.69 -10.79
C GLY A 66 -12.69 19.83 -9.44
N LEU A 67 -13.46 19.92 -8.34
CA LEU A 67 -12.91 20.14 -7.00
C LEU A 67 -12.19 18.89 -6.46
N ALA A 68 -12.75 17.70 -6.68
CA ALA A 68 -12.11 16.45 -6.28
C ALA A 68 -10.79 16.23 -7.04
N ALA A 69 -10.76 16.56 -8.34
CA ALA A 69 -9.54 16.48 -9.15
C ALA A 69 -8.48 17.52 -8.75
N SER A 70 -8.90 18.73 -8.31
CA SER A 70 -8.00 19.75 -7.75
C SER A 70 -7.41 19.30 -6.43
N LEU A 71 -8.21 18.85 -5.46
CA LEU A 71 -7.70 18.41 -4.16
C LEU A 71 -6.76 17.20 -4.28
N LEU A 72 -7.03 16.30 -5.22
CA LEU A 72 -6.13 15.17 -5.51
C LEU A 72 -4.84 15.63 -6.19
N ARG A 73 -4.93 16.58 -7.12
CA ARG A 73 -3.76 17.18 -7.77
C ARG A 73 -2.91 17.96 -6.77
N ASP A 74 -3.53 18.67 -5.83
CA ASP A 74 -2.85 19.45 -4.80
C ASP A 74 -2.23 18.53 -3.74
N ALA A 75 -2.90 17.44 -3.37
CA ALA A 75 -2.32 16.40 -2.53
C ALA A 75 -1.13 15.69 -3.22
N VAL A 76 -1.26 15.34 -4.51
CA VAL A 76 -0.18 14.73 -5.30
C VAL A 76 0.97 15.71 -5.57
N ALA A 77 0.67 16.99 -5.78
CA ALA A 77 1.67 18.05 -5.94
C ALA A 77 2.43 18.30 -4.62
N ALA A 78 1.72 18.36 -3.49
CA ALA A 78 2.32 18.46 -2.16
C ALA A 78 3.23 17.25 -1.86
N LEU A 79 2.85 16.04 -2.30
CA LEU A 79 3.69 14.84 -2.22
C LEU A 79 4.93 14.91 -3.12
N SER A 80 4.84 15.57 -4.28
CA SER A 80 5.93 15.69 -5.27
C SER A 80 7.02 16.70 -4.85
N THR A 81 6.64 17.79 -4.18
CA THR A 81 7.57 18.82 -3.66
C THR A 81 8.48 18.35 -2.52
N SER A 82 8.28 17.16 -1.98
CA SER A 82 9.11 16.60 -0.89
C SER A 82 10.37 15.86 -1.38
N SER A 83 10.60 15.78 -2.70
CA SER A 83 11.61 14.90 -3.30
C SER A 83 12.88 15.59 -3.87
N SER A 84 13.02 16.91 -3.75
CA SER A 84 14.17 17.64 -4.30
C SER A 84 14.91 18.50 -3.26
N SER A 85 15.91 17.93 -2.59
CA SER A 85 17.08 18.71 -2.13
C SER A 85 18.23 17.80 -1.67
N SER A 86 19.23 17.65 -2.54
CA SER A 86 20.59 17.28 -2.14
C SER A 86 21.58 18.32 -2.66
N SER A 87 22.32 18.90 -1.71
CA SER A 87 23.67 19.49 -1.82
C SER A 87 23.83 20.91 -2.37
N GLY A 88 24.24 21.83 -1.47
CA GLY A 88 24.81 23.13 -1.82
C GLY A 88 24.89 24.09 -0.62
N ALA A 89 26.10 24.35 -0.16
CA ALA A 89 26.52 25.14 1.02
C ALA A 89 25.78 26.47 1.33
N GLY A 90 25.53 26.68 2.63
CA GLY A 90 25.90 27.90 3.34
C GLY A 90 25.01 29.15 3.21
N LEU A 91 23.97 29.26 4.05
CA LEU A 91 23.67 30.50 4.79
C LEU A 91 22.72 30.21 5.96
N ARG A 92 23.10 30.64 7.16
CA ARG A 92 22.30 30.50 8.40
C ARG A 92 21.21 31.58 8.41
N THR A 93 19.95 31.19 8.39
CA THR A 93 18.83 32.01 8.90
C THR A 93 17.64 31.13 9.30
N GLY A 94 17.22 31.25 10.56
CA GLY A 94 15.86 30.94 11.04
C GLY A 94 15.59 29.47 11.39
N GLY A 95 15.44 29.18 12.69
CA GLY A 95 15.08 27.86 13.19
C GLY A 95 13.73 27.38 12.67
N ALA A 96 13.74 26.51 11.67
CA ALA A 96 12.68 25.54 11.45
C ALA A 96 12.97 24.36 12.38
N ALA A 97 12.08 24.14 13.35
CA ALA A 97 12.09 22.92 14.14
C ALA A 97 12.16 21.73 13.17
N THR A 98 13.28 21.00 13.19
CA THR A 98 13.43 19.76 12.45
C THR A 98 12.32 18.83 12.92
N LEU A 99 11.27 18.67 12.10
CA LEU A 99 10.22 17.69 12.33
C LEU A 99 10.92 16.34 12.62
N PRO A 100 10.50 15.60 13.66
CA PRO A 100 11.08 14.31 14.01
C PRO A 100 11.22 13.43 12.77
N GLU A 101 12.37 12.77 12.57
CA GLU A 101 12.66 11.97 11.36
C GLU A 101 11.56 10.96 11.02
N ASP A 102 10.79 10.48 12.01
CA ASP A 102 9.67 9.57 11.81
C ASP A 102 8.50 10.17 11.00
N LEU A 103 8.27 11.49 11.04
CA LEU A 103 7.25 12.15 10.21
C LEU A 103 7.63 12.20 8.73
N ARG A 104 8.93 12.09 8.41
CA ARG A 104 9.41 12.06 7.02
C ARG A 104 9.43 10.66 6.43
N SER A 105 9.06 9.64 7.22
CA SER A 105 9.05 8.26 6.75
C SER A 105 7.91 8.01 5.77
N ALA A 106 8.20 7.35 4.65
CA ALA A 106 7.19 7.01 3.64
C ALA A 106 6.06 6.19 4.25
N SER A 107 6.42 5.24 5.12
CA SER A 107 5.47 4.34 5.76
C SER A 107 4.46 5.10 6.64
N TYR A 108 4.95 6.09 7.40
CA TYR A 108 4.09 6.97 8.18
C TYR A 108 3.24 7.87 7.29
N ALA A 109 3.82 8.45 6.24
CA ALA A 109 3.10 9.32 5.31
C ALA A 109 1.95 8.58 4.60
N ILE A 110 2.17 7.34 4.15
CA ILE A 110 1.13 6.50 3.54
C ILE A 110 0.04 6.16 4.56
N ALA A 111 0.41 5.76 5.78
CA ALA A 111 -0.53 5.47 6.85
C ALA A 111 -1.37 6.70 7.25
N ALA A 112 -0.73 7.86 7.32
CA ALA A 112 -1.39 9.14 7.57
C ALA A 112 -2.33 9.51 6.44
N ALA A 113 -1.94 9.31 5.17
CA ALA A 113 -2.79 9.54 4.01
C ALA A 113 -4.05 8.65 4.02
N ASN A 114 -3.91 7.36 4.34
CA ASN A 114 -5.05 6.44 4.52
C ASN A 114 -6.03 6.95 5.58
N THR A 115 -5.49 7.41 6.70
CA THR A 115 -6.27 7.91 7.84
C THR A 115 -6.97 9.21 7.50
N ALA A 116 -6.23 10.18 6.94
CA ALA A 116 -6.75 11.48 6.54
C ALA A 116 -7.84 11.35 5.48
N LEU A 117 -7.66 10.50 4.47
CA LEU A 117 -8.65 10.30 3.42
C LEU A 117 -9.93 9.65 3.96
N PHE A 118 -9.81 8.68 4.88
CA PHE A 118 -10.98 8.08 5.52
C PHE A 118 -11.80 9.11 6.31
N PHE A 119 -11.16 9.93 7.14
CA PHE A 119 -11.85 10.98 7.88
C PHE A 119 -12.40 12.08 6.97
N ALA A 120 -11.70 12.45 5.89
CA ALA A 120 -12.22 13.39 4.91
C ALA A 120 -13.53 12.89 4.28
N CYS A 121 -13.61 11.59 3.92
CA CYS A 121 -14.85 10.98 3.40
C CYS A 121 -15.96 10.91 4.46
N ALA A 122 -15.60 10.74 5.73
CA ALA A 122 -16.56 10.66 6.83
C ALA A 122 -17.13 12.04 7.22
N LEU A 123 -16.33 13.09 7.12
CA LEU A 123 -16.69 14.45 7.55
C LEU A 123 -17.29 15.31 6.43
N VAL A 124 -16.97 15.00 5.17
CA VAL A 124 -17.37 15.80 4.01
C VAL A 124 -18.40 15.04 3.17
N PRO A 125 -19.69 15.42 3.19
CA PRO A 125 -20.73 14.79 2.37
C PRO A 125 -20.47 14.89 0.86
N LEU A 126 -19.63 15.85 0.45
CA LEU A 126 -19.25 16.13 -0.94
C LEU A 126 -18.20 15.16 -1.51
N LEU A 127 -17.56 14.32 -0.69
CA LEU A 127 -16.59 13.32 -1.13
C LEU A 127 -17.12 11.91 -0.82
N PRO A 128 -18.04 11.36 -1.65
CA PRO A 128 -18.56 10.03 -1.41
C PRO A 128 -17.42 9.03 -1.50
N ALA A 129 -17.30 8.12 -0.53
CA ALA A 129 -16.35 7.00 -0.60
C ALA A 129 -16.47 6.21 -1.93
N ALA A 130 -17.65 6.28 -2.56
CA ALA A 130 -17.92 5.68 -3.87
C ALA A 130 -17.12 6.28 -5.04
N THR A 131 -16.62 7.51 -4.93
CA THR A 131 -15.77 8.11 -5.98
C THR A 131 -14.32 7.66 -5.86
N LEU A 132 -13.89 7.21 -4.67
CA LEU A 132 -12.51 6.80 -4.39
C LEU A 132 -12.30 5.29 -4.40
N LEU A 133 -13.30 4.54 -3.93
CA LEU A 133 -13.31 3.07 -4.03
C LEU A 133 -13.46 2.65 -5.49
N LEU A 134 -12.91 1.48 -5.80
CA LEU A 134 -12.98 0.94 -7.15
C LEU A 134 -14.42 0.52 -7.46
N ASN A 135 -15.02 1.16 -8.45
CA ASN A 135 -16.31 0.76 -8.99
C ASN A 135 -16.11 -0.21 -10.16
N HIS A 136 -16.52 -1.47 -9.99
CA HIS A 136 -16.36 -2.48 -11.05
C HIS A 136 -17.26 -2.26 -12.27
N ARG A 137 -18.31 -1.42 -12.16
CA ARG A 137 -19.23 -1.14 -13.26
C ARG A 137 -18.72 -0.08 -14.23
N GLN A 138 -18.18 1.00 -13.69
CA GLN A 138 -17.65 2.14 -14.44
C GLN A 138 -16.44 2.69 -13.68
N PRO A 139 -15.26 2.06 -13.84
CA PRO A 139 -14.08 2.50 -13.13
C PRO A 139 -13.54 3.76 -13.77
N HIS A 140 -13.22 4.74 -12.94
CA HIS A 140 -12.41 5.87 -13.37
C HIS A 140 -10.93 5.50 -13.22
N ILE A 141 -10.08 5.94 -14.15
CA ILE A 141 -8.64 5.63 -14.11
C ILE A 141 -8.01 6.10 -12.79
N CYS A 142 -8.46 7.24 -12.24
CA CYS A 142 -8.01 7.72 -10.93
C CYS A 142 -8.33 6.75 -9.78
N GLN A 143 -9.41 5.96 -9.89
CA GLN A 143 -9.78 4.96 -8.88
C GLN A 143 -8.79 3.81 -8.77
N LEU A 144 -8.02 3.53 -9.83
CA LEU A 144 -6.95 2.54 -9.74
C LEU A 144 -5.93 2.94 -8.67
N LEU A 145 -5.67 4.24 -8.52
CA LEU A 145 -4.73 4.74 -7.52
C LEU A 145 -5.43 5.10 -6.20
N THR A 146 -6.58 5.78 -6.25
CA THR A 146 -7.25 6.25 -5.03
C THR A 146 -7.86 5.12 -4.22
N SER A 147 -8.22 4.00 -4.84
CA SER A 147 -8.75 2.82 -4.13
C SER A 147 -7.70 2.19 -3.21
N ALA A 148 -6.41 2.46 -3.42
CA ALA A 148 -5.35 2.06 -2.49
C ALA A 148 -5.42 2.82 -1.17
N PHE A 149 -6.07 3.98 -1.12
CA PHE A 149 -6.19 4.80 0.09
C PHE A 149 -7.59 4.83 0.70
N ALA A 150 -8.60 4.39 -0.05
CA ALA A 150 -10.00 4.42 0.37
C ALA A 150 -10.37 3.19 1.21
N HIS A 151 -11.14 3.38 2.27
CA HIS A 151 -11.53 2.31 3.21
C HIS A 151 -13.04 2.31 3.44
N PRO A 152 -13.71 1.14 3.41
CA PRO A 152 -15.15 1.05 3.61
C PRO A 152 -15.58 1.09 5.09
N SER A 153 -14.65 0.84 6.03
CA SER A 153 -14.92 0.83 7.46
C SER A 153 -13.68 1.22 8.28
N LEU A 154 -13.91 1.67 9.52
CA LEU A 154 -12.82 2.01 10.46
C LEU A 154 -11.96 0.78 10.79
N GLU A 155 -12.57 -0.40 10.92
CA GLU A 155 -11.84 -1.65 11.15
C GLU A 155 -10.88 -1.96 9.99
N SER A 156 -11.36 -1.79 8.75
CA SER A 156 -10.52 -1.96 7.57
C SER A 156 -9.39 -0.94 7.52
N LEU A 157 -9.65 0.30 7.95
CA LEU A 157 -8.62 1.34 8.05
C LEU A 157 -7.54 0.96 9.06
N MET A 158 -7.92 0.65 10.30
CA MET A 158 -6.96 0.37 11.38
C MET A 158 -6.05 -0.81 11.04
N GLN A 159 -6.63 -1.87 10.47
CA GLN A 159 -5.86 -3.03 10.03
C GLN A 159 -4.90 -2.69 8.89
N CYS A 160 -5.35 -1.92 7.89
CA CYS A 160 -4.49 -1.51 6.78
C CYS A 160 -3.36 -0.57 7.24
N VAL A 161 -3.67 0.42 8.09
CA VAL A 161 -2.68 1.32 8.69
C VAL A 161 -1.62 0.54 9.46
N PHE A 162 -2.02 -0.45 10.27
CA PHE A 162 -1.09 -1.31 10.99
C PHE A 162 -0.15 -2.07 10.05
N PHE A 163 -0.69 -2.77 9.04
CA PHE A 163 0.13 -3.54 8.11
C PHE A 163 1.02 -2.66 7.22
N THR A 164 0.49 -1.56 6.70
CA THR A 164 1.26 -0.59 5.93
C THR A 164 2.40 -0.01 6.76
N TYR A 165 2.16 0.31 8.03
CA TYR A 165 3.22 0.83 8.90
C TYR A 165 4.29 -0.22 9.20
N VAL A 166 3.88 -1.43 9.62
CA VAL A 166 4.81 -2.50 9.98
C VAL A 166 5.62 -2.98 8.78
N PHE A 167 4.95 -3.31 7.67
CA PHE A 167 5.63 -3.84 6.48
C PHE A 167 6.29 -2.74 5.65
N GLY A 168 5.67 -1.56 5.56
CA GLY A 168 6.27 -0.39 4.91
C GLY A 168 7.60 0.00 5.54
N ARG A 169 7.69 0.00 6.89
CA ARG A 169 8.94 0.34 7.59
C ARG A 169 10.05 -0.66 7.29
N VAL A 170 9.71 -1.92 6.99
CA VAL A 170 10.69 -2.92 6.56
C VAL A 170 11.18 -2.63 5.14
N VAL A 171 10.28 -2.36 4.19
CA VAL A 171 10.64 -1.98 2.81
C VAL A 171 11.49 -0.71 2.82
N GLU A 172 11.09 0.29 3.61
CA GLU A 172 11.77 1.58 3.69
C GLU A 172 13.20 1.48 4.22
N ARG A 173 13.43 0.61 5.23
CA ARG A 173 14.77 0.37 5.76
C ARG A 173 15.66 -0.42 4.80
N ASN A 174 15.09 -1.31 3.99
CA ASN A 174 15.86 -2.13 3.06
C ASN A 174 16.15 -1.38 1.74
N HIS A 175 15.15 -0.70 1.18
CA HIS A 175 15.18 -0.16 -0.19
C HIS A 175 14.97 1.37 -0.26
N GLY A 176 14.68 2.03 0.87
CA GLY A 176 14.46 3.48 0.95
C GLY A 176 13.01 3.93 0.78
N SER A 177 12.78 5.21 1.10
CA SER A 177 11.45 5.85 1.13
C SER A 177 10.74 5.84 -0.24
N LEU A 178 11.47 6.13 -1.32
CA LEU A 178 10.90 6.14 -2.67
C LEU A 178 10.42 4.74 -3.10
N ALA A 179 11.19 3.69 -2.80
CA ALA A 179 10.81 2.32 -3.11
C ALA A 179 9.51 1.93 -2.39
N THR A 180 9.34 2.31 -1.13
CA THR A 180 8.10 2.07 -0.37
C THR A 180 6.88 2.68 -1.04
N TRP A 181 6.97 3.95 -1.48
CA TRP A 181 5.89 4.61 -2.22
C TRP A 181 5.56 3.89 -3.53
N VAL A 182 6.59 3.60 -4.33
CA VAL A 182 6.40 2.94 -5.63
C VAL A 182 5.78 1.56 -5.44
N VAL A 183 6.27 0.74 -4.51
CA VAL A 183 5.72 -0.59 -4.22
C VAL A 183 4.26 -0.49 -3.78
N TYR A 184 3.95 0.40 -2.83
CA TYR A 184 2.58 0.56 -2.34
C TYR A 184 1.61 0.95 -3.46
N LEU A 185 1.96 1.99 -4.23
CA LEU A 185 1.10 2.50 -5.32
C LEU A 185 0.95 1.49 -6.46
N THR A 186 2.05 0.85 -6.88
CA THR A 186 2.01 -0.12 -7.99
C THR A 186 1.26 -1.39 -7.61
N CYS A 187 1.43 -1.91 -6.38
CA CYS A 187 0.69 -3.07 -5.91
C CYS A 187 -0.81 -2.78 -5.76
N GLY A 188 -1.15 -1.61 -5.22
CA GLY A 188 -2.55 -1.16 -5.15
C GLY A 188 -3.18 -1.00 -6.53
N ALA A 189 -2.50 -0.29 -7.44
CA ALA A 189 -2.98 -0.07 -8.80
C ALA A 189 -3.11 -1.37 -9.61
N ALA A 190 -2.15 -2.28 -9.49
CA ALA A 190 -2.21 -3.58 -10.16
C ALA A 190 -3.33 -4.47 -9.62
N ALA A 191 -3.55 -4.47 -8.30
CA ALA A 191 -4.69 -5.16 -7.70
C ALA A 191 -6.02 -4.61 -8.23
N ALA A 192 -6.17 -3.28 -8.27
CA ALA A 192 -7.35 -2.63 -8.80
C ALA A 192 -7.56 -2.90 -10.30
N ALA A 193 -6.49 -2.83 -11.10
CA ALA A 193 -6.54 -3.07 -12.53
C ALA A 193 -6.89 -4.53 -12.85
N LEU A 194 -6.29 -5.49 -12.16
CA LEU A 194 -6.61 -6.90 -12.35
C LEU A 194 -8.04 -7.22 -11.90
N ALA A 195 -8.49 -6.61 -10.81
CA ALA A 195 -9.87 -6.75 -10.34
C ALA A 195 -10.88 -6.15 -11.32
N TRP A 196 -10.56 -5.01 -11.93
CA TRP A 196 -11.37 -4.46 -13.02
C TRP A 196 -11.40 -5.39 -14.24
N TRP A 197 -10.25 -5.98 -14.61
CA TRP A 197 -10.16 -6.84 -15.80
C TRP A 197 -10.88 -8.19 -15.62
N MET A 198 -10.75 -8.83 -14.45
CA MET A 198 -11.25 -10.20 -14.25
C MET A 198 -12.64 -10.28 -13.63
N LEU A 199 -13.06 -9.30 -12.81
CA LEU A 199 -14.41 -9.36 -12.22
C LEU A 199 -15.45 -8.87 -13.22
N PRO A 200 -16.67 -9.47 -13.24
CA PRO A 200 -17.72 -9.03 -14.13
C PRO A 200 -18.10 -7.56 -13.91
N ALA A 201 -18.07 -6.78 -15.00
CA ALA A 201 -18.42 -5.35 -15.04
C ALA A 201 -19.89 -5.03 -14.67
N LYS A 202 -20.70 -6.03 -14.32
CA LYS A 202 -22.09 -5.83 -13.87
C LYS A 202 -22.23 -5.77 -12.35
N SER A 203 -21.15 -6.00 -11.61
CA SER A 203 -21.18 -5.89 -10.15
C SER A 203 -21.12 -4.42 -9.72
N ALA A 204 -22.16 -3.93 -9.04
CA ALA A 204 -22.17 -2.60 -8.41
C ALA A 204 -21.40 -2.60 -7.07
N LEU A 205 -20.48 -3.55 -6.89
CA LEU A 205 -19.69 -3.66 -5.67
C LEU A 205 -18.54 -2.67 -5.72
N LEU A 206 -18.25 -2.11 -4.56
CA LEU A 206 -17.11 -1.23 -4.36
C LEU A 206 -16.03 -1.99 -3.63
N SER A 207 -14.82 -2.00 -4.18
CA SER A 207 -13.66 -2.64 -3.57
C SER A 207 -12.59 -1.62 -3.21
N SER A 208 -11.86 -1.89 -2.13
CA SER A 208 -10.67 -1.14 -1.73
C SER A 208 -9.43 -1.94 -2.12
N ALA A 209 -8.44 -1.31 -2.76
CA ALA A 209 -7.17 -1.94 -3.05
C ALA A 209 -6.16 -1.82 -1.89
N ALA A 210 -6.50 -1.09 -0.83
CA ALA A 210 -5.60 -0.82 0.29
C ALA A 210 -5.06 -2.09 0.98
N PRO A 211 -5.88 -3.12 1.28
CA PRO A 211 -5.37 -4.37 1.84
C PRO A 211 -4.39 -5.08 0.91
N ALA A 212 -4.62 -5.04 -0.40
CA ALA A 212 -3.73 -5.65 -1.39
C ALA A 212 -2.41 -4.87 -1.55
N ALA A 213 -2.44 -3.54 -1.45
CA ALA A 213 -1.23 -2.72 -1.40
C ALA A 213 -0.35 -3.03 -0.18
N ALA A 214 -0.97 -3.19 1.01
CA ALA A 214 -0.27 -3.61 2.22
C ALA A 214 0.31 -5.04 2.10
N TRP A 215 -0.41 -5.95 1.45
CA TRP A 215 0.12 -7.27 1.09
C TRP A 215 1.33 -7.20 0.16
N GLY A 216 1.33 -6.30 -0.82
CA GLY A 216 2.49 -6.05 -1.68
C GLY A 216 3.72 -5.61 -0.88
N LEU A 217 3.56 -4.70 0.09
CA LEU A 217 4.64 -4.31 1.01
C LEU A 217 5.17 -5.49 1.83
N PHE A 218 4.28 -6.38 2.30
CA PHE A 218 4.69 -7.61 2.98
C PHE A 218 5.57 -8.49 2.08
N LEU A 219 5.14 -8.73 0.83
CA LEU A 219 5.88 -9.57 -0.11
C LEU A 219 7.25 -9.00 -0.47
N VAL A 220 7.34 -7.69 -0.73
CA VAL A 220 8.62 -7.04 -1.08
C VAL A 220 9.53 -6.94 0.16
N GLY A 221 9.01 -6.56 1.32
CA GLY A 221 9.82 -6.28 2.51
C GLY A 221 10.27 -7.53 3.28
N LEU A 222 9.40 -8.55 3.36
CA LEU A 222 9.64 -9.75 4.13
C LEU A 222 9.54 -11.01 3.28
N GLY A 223 8.47 -11.14 2.49
CA GLY A 223 8.13 -12.39 1.80
C GLY A 223 9.25 -12.91 0.91
N LEU A 224 9.56 -12.23 -0.19
CA LEU A 224 10.49 -12.72 -1.20
C LEU A 224 11.96 -12.72 -0.74
N PRO A 225 12.50 -11.64 -0.12
CA PRO A 225 13.92 -11.61 0.22
C PRO A 225 14.30 -12.37 1.50
N ARG A 226 13.34 -12.54 2.43
CA ARG A 226 13.63 -13.17 3.74
C ARG A 226 13.14 -14.61 3.84
N LEU A 227 12.42 -15.15 2.86
CA LEU A 227 12.03 -16.56 2.88
C LEU A 227 13.25 -17.49 3.04
N THR A 228 14.37 -17.16 2.41
CA THR A 228 15.61 -17.95 2.47
C THR A 228 16.48 -17.63 3.68
N LYS A 229 16.43 -16.40 4.21
CA LYS A 229 17.31 -15.92 5.30
C LYS A 229 16.67 -16.08 6.69
N LYS A 230 15.36 -15.87 6.80
CA LYS A 230 14.59 -15.85 8.06
C LYS A 230 13.17 -16.45 7.84
N PRO A 231 13.06 -17.75 7.52
CA PRO A 231 11.78 -18.37 7.18
C PRO A 231 10.75 -18.29 8.31
N LEU A 232 11.18 -18.30 9.58
CA LEU A 232 10.27 -18.27 10.73
C LEU A 232 9.51 -16.94 10.87
N GLU A 233 10.15 -15.82 10.51
CA GLU A 233 9.50 -14.50 10.47
C GLU A 233 8.40 -14.48 9.40
N VAL A 234 8.69 -15.05 8.22
CA VAL A 234 7.74 -15.14 7.10
C VAL A 234 6.59 -16.10 7.42
N VAL A 235 6.89 -17.30 7.94
CA VAL A 235 5.87 -18.32 8.29
C VAL A 235 4.93 -17.81 9.39
N CYS A 236 5.44 -17.03 10.34
CA CYS A 236 4.61 -16.46 11.40
C CYS A 236 3.71 -15.32 10.87
N LEU A 237 4.23 -14.42 10.02
CA LEU A 237 3.51 -13.22 9.57
C LEU A 237 2.64 -13.44 8.33
N ALA A 238 3.02 -14.36 7.42
CA ALA A 238 2.32 -14.60 6.17
C ALA A 238 0.85 -15.00 6.36
N PRO A 239 0.48 -15.92 7.27
CA PRO A 239 -0.91 -16.30 7.47
C PRO A 239 -1.77 -15.13 7.94
N PHE A 240 -1.23 -14.26 8.81
CA PHE A 240 -1.93 -13.07 9.27
C PHE A 240 -2.16 -12.08 8.13
N ALA A 241 -1.10 -11.76 7.37
CA ALA A 241 -1.19 -10.83 6.25
C ALA A 241 -2.11 -11.36 5.13
N LEU A 242 -2.05 -12.66 4.84
CA LEU A 242 -2.88 -13.31 3.84
C LEU A 242 -4.36 -13.31 4.26
N THR A 243 -4.65 -13.77 5.48
CA THR A 243 -6.02 -13.82 6.02
C THR A 243 -6.62 -12.42 6.10
N ALA A 244 -5.83 -11.45 6.59
CA ALA A 244 -6.17 -10.04 6.62
C ALA A 244 -6.57 -9.48 5.26
N THR A 245 -5.88 -9.91 4.20
CA THR A 245 -6.10 -9.41 2.84
C THR A 245 -7.28 -10.11 2.18
N VAL A 246 -7.29 -11.44 2.18
CA VAL A 246 -8.31 -12.25 1.50
C VAL A 246 -9.70 -12.07 2.11
N SER A 247 -9.79 -12.00 3.45
CA SER A 247 -11.08 -11.83 4.14
C SER A 247 -11.81 -10.55 3.72
N ARG A 248 -11.08 -9.48 3.37
CA ARG A 248 -11.66 -8.21 2.91
C ARG A 248 -12.32 -8.31 1.53
N TYR A 249 -11.92 -9.30 0.74
CA TYR A 249 -12.48 -9.56 -0.57
C TYR A 249 -13.48 -10.71 -0.59
N SER A 250 -13.84 -11.28 0.57
CA SER A 250 -14.87 -12.32 0.68
C SER A 250 -16.19 -11.96 -0.03
N PRO A 251 -16.70 -10.71 0.01
CA PRO A 251 -17.90 -10.33 -0.74
C PRO A 251 -17.78 -10.48 -2.26
N LEU A 252 -16.55 -10.54 -2.78
CA LEU A 252 -16.26 -10.71 -4.21
C LEU A 252 -16.16 -12.18 -4.61
N ALA A 253 -16.09 -13.12 -3.67
CA ALA A 253 -15.81 -14.53 -3.94
C ALA A 253 -16.75 -15.13 -5.00
N GLY A 254 -18.05 -14.86 -4.90
CA GLY A 254 -19.08 -15.37 -5.82
C GLY A 254 -19.15 -14.68 -7.18
N LEU A 255 -18.38 -13.60 -7.41
CA LEU A 255 -18.41 -12.87 -8.67
C LEU A 255 -17.55 -13.50 -9.76
N LEU A 256 -16.56 -14.30 -9.38
CA LEU A 256 -15.72 -15.04 -10.31
C LEU A 256 -15.64 -16.47 -9.81
N VAL A 257 -16.41 -17.35 -10.45
CA VAL A 257 -16.41 -18.78 -10.17
C VAL A 257 -15.82 -19.50 -11.37
N GLN A 258 -14.77 -20.27 -11.15
CA GLN A 258 -14.12 -21.07 -12.17
C GLN A 258 -13.97 -22.49 -11.64
N ASP A 259 -14.43 -23.48 -12.40
CA ASP A 259 -14.42 -24.90 -12.02
C ASP A 259 -15.05 -25.17 -10.63
N GLY A 260 -16.10 -24.41 -10.29
CA GLY A 260 -16.80 -24.51 -8.99
C GLY A 260 -16.08 -23.80 -7.83
N MET A 261 -14.91 -23.20 -8.05
CA MET A 261 -14.14 -22.48 -7.04
C MET A 261 -14.42 -20.97 -7.09
N ALA A 262 -14.71 -20.37 -5.94
CA ALA A 262 -14.97 -18.95 -5.78
C ALA A 262 -13.65 -18.14 -5.71
N LEU A 263 -13.16 -17.69 -6.86
CA LEU A 263 -11.86 -17.05 -7.04
C LEU A 263 -11.89 -15.53 -6.92
N GLY A 264 -13.07 -14.88 -6.92
CA GLY A 264 -13.15 -13.43 -6.96
C GLY A 264 -12.46 -12.72 -5.79
N GLN A 265 -12.40 -13.36 -4.62
CA GLN A 265 -11.69 -12.87 -3.44
C GLN A 265 -10.14 -12.88 -3.59
N LEU A 266 -9.62 -13.68 -4.52
CA LEU A 266 -8.19 -13.81 -4.76
C LEU A 266 -7.67 -12.84 -5.82
N VAL A 267 -8.54 -12.24 -6.63
CA VAL A 267 -8.11 -11.43 -7.78
C VAL A 267 -7.25 -10.24 -7.35
N HIS A 268 -7.67 -9.49 -6.32
CA HIS A 268 -6.87 -8.38 -5.79
C HIS A 268 -5.53 -8.86 -5.21
N LEU A 269 -5.54 -10.00 -4.52
CA LEU A 269 -4.34 -10.62 -3.95
C LEU A 269 -3.35 -11.00 -5.06
N VAL A 270 -3.82 -11.63 -6.13
CA VAL A 270 -3.00 -12.05 -7.28
C VAL A 270 -2.42 -10.83 -7.99
N GLY A 271 -3.21 -9.79 -8.22
CA GLY A 271 -2.76 -8.57 -8.88
C GLY A 271 -1.65 -7.87 -8.09
N ALA A 272 -1.82 -7.72 -6.78
CA ALA A 272 -0.77 -7.21 -5.91
C ALA A 272 0.46 -8.13 -5.85
N SER A 273 0.27 -9.45 -5.82
CA SER A 273 1.39 -10.40 -5.75
C SER A 273 2.26 -10.37 -7.01
N LEU A 274 1.63 -10.28 -8.19
CA LEU A 274 2.34 -10.16 -9.46
C LEU A 274 3.15 -8.86 -9.53
N ALA A 275 2.54 -7.74 -9.12
CA ALA A 275 3.24 -6.46 -9.06
C ALA A 275 4.37 -6.46 -8.02
N ALA A 276 4.17 -7.07 -6.85
CA ALA A 276 5.20 -7.20 -5.83
C ALA A 276 6.38 -8.04 -6.30
N ALA A 277 6.12 -9.15 -7.00
CA ALA A 277 7.17 -9.98 -7.59
C ALA A 277 7.99 -9.21 -8.64
N LEU A 278 7.32 -8.45 -9.51
CA LEU A 278 7.99 -7.59 -10.48
C LEU A 278 8.81 -6.49 -9.80
N ALA A 279 8.25 -5.81 -8.80
CA ALA A 279 8.94 -4.78 -8.04
C ALA A 279 10.16 -5.32 -7.31
N ALA A 280 10.04 -6.49 -6.68
CA ALA A 280 11.17 -7.17 -6.03
C ALA A 280 12.26 -7.56 -7.03
N ALA A 281 11.90 -8.04 -8.22
CA ALA A 281 12.87 -8.35 -9.27
C ALA A 281 13.62 -7.09 -9.74
N VAL A 282 12.91 -5.98 -9.97
CA VAL A 282 13.52 -4.70 -10.34
C VAL A 282 14.46 -4.19 -9.25
N LEU A 283 14.03 -4.23 -7.98
CA LEU A 283 14.86 -3.82 -6.84
C LEU A 283 16.13 -4.68 -6.73
N ALA A 284 16.02 -5.99 -6.90
CA ALA A 284 17.17 -6.89 -6.87
C ALA A 284 18.17 -6.58 -8.00
N VAL A 285 17.69 -6.24 -9.21
CA VAL A 285 18.56 -5.82 -10.32
C VAL A 285 19.27 -4.50 -10.01
N VAL A 286 18.53 -3.52 -9.48
CA VAL A 286 19.08 -2.20 -9.11
C VAL A 286 20.14 -2.32 -8.00
N GLU A 287 19.88 -3.16 -7.00
CA GLU A 287 20.84 -3.44 -5.92
C GLU A 287 22.09 -4.12 -6.44
N GLY A 288 21.94 -5.14 -7.28
CA GLY A 288 23.07 -5.81 -7.92
C GLY A 288 23.94 -4.84 -8.73
N TRP A 289 23.32 -3.90 -9.45
CA TRP A 289 24.05 -2.86 -10.19
C TRP A 289 24.77 -1.89 -9.26
N ARG A 290 24.15 -1.49 -8.14
CA ARG A 290 24.77 -0.62 -7.14
C ARG A 290 25.99 -1.29 -6.51
N GLU A 291 25.87 -2.55 -6.12
CA GLU A 291 26.98 -3.33 -5.54
C GLU A 291 28.16 -3.44 -6.51
N GLU A 292 27.89 -3.65 -7.80
CA GLU A 292 28.95 -3.69 -8.81
C GLU A 292 29.66 -2.33 -8.97
N GLN A 293 28.91 -1.23 -8.95
CA GLN A 293 29.49 0.11 -9.00
C GLN A 293 30.34 0.42 -7.77
N GLU A 294 29.86 0.04 -6.57
CA GLU A 294 30.65 0.19 -5.35
C GLU A 294 31.91 -0.67 -5.38
N ARG A 295 31.85 -1.89 -5.93
CA ARG A 295 33.04 -2.73 -6.11
C ARG A 295 34.06 -2.05 -7.03
N LYS A 296 33.62 -1.54 -8.19
CA LYS A 296 34.48 -0.80 -9.13
C LYS A 296 35.09 0.44 -8.50
N GLN A 297 34.32 1.19 -7.70
CA GLN A 297 34.82 2.36 -6.99
C GLN A 297 35.85 1.99 -5.91
N ARG A 298 35.62 0.90 -5.16
CA ARG A 298 36.58 0.41 -4.15
C ARG A 298 37.87 -0.08 -4.78
N GLU A 299 37.79 -0.76 -5.93
CA GLU A 299 38.97 -1.20 -6.70
C GLU A 299 39.76 -0.01 -7.25
N ALA A 300 39.08 0.97 -7.87
CA ALA A 300 39.71 2.19 -8.38
C ALA A 300 40.39 2.98 -7.25
N ARG A 301 39.76 3.06 -6.07
CA ARG A 301 40.36 3.71 -4.89
C ARG A 301 41.62 3.00 -4.41
N ARG A 302 41.60 1.66 -4.34
CA ARG A 302 42.80 0.87 -3.97
C ARG A 302 43.94 1.02 -4.98
N GLN A 303 43.62 1.10 -6.28
CA GLN A 303 44.61 1.35 -7.33
C GLN A 303 45.21 2.75 -7.23
N ALA A 304 44.39 3.77 -6.95
CA ALA A 304 44.87 5.14 -6.72
C ALA A 304 45.76 5.23 -5.47
N GLU A 305 45.38 4.56 -4.38
CA GLU A 305 46.19 4.49 -3.17
C GLU A 305 47.53 3.76 -3.44
N ALA A 306 47.53 2.64 -4.17
CA ALA A 306 48.75 1.93 -4.55
C ALA A 306 49.66 2.76 -5.48
N ALA A 307 49.11 3.46 -6.47
CA ALA A 307 49.87 4.35 -7.34
C ALA A 307 50.49 5.52 -6.56
N SER A 308 49.77 6.08 -5.59
CA SER A 308 50.31 7.14 -4.72
C SER A 308 51.44 6.63 -3.81
N GLN A 309 51.36 5.38 -3.35
CA GLN A 309 52.41 4.73 -2.57
C GLN A 309 53.65 4.45 -3.42
N GLU A 310 53.47 4.00 -4.67
CA GLU A 310 54.56 3.80 -5.62
C GLU A 310 55.25 5.12 -5.97
N GLU A 311 54.49 6.18 -6.22
CA GLU A 311 55.05 7.52 -6.46
C GLU A 311 55.84 8.03 -5.24
N ALA A 312 55.30 7.85 -4.02
CA ALA A 312 56.00 8.21 -2.79
C ALA A 312 57.30 7.40 -2.61
N LEU A 313 57.28 6.10 -2.89
CA LEU A 313 58.45 5.24 -2.84
C LEU A 313 59.51 5.67 -3.86
N ASN A 314 59.11 5.96 -5.10
CA ASN A 314 60.00 6.44 -6.16
C ASN A 314 60.64 7.78 -5.79
N ARG A 315 59.90 8.69 -5.14
CA ARG A 315 60.45 9.95 -4.62
C ARG A 315 61.52 9.71 -3.56
N VAL A 316 61.27 8.82 -2.60
CA VAL A 316 62.25 8.47 -1.54
C VAL A 316 63.51 7.86 -2.13
N ILE A 317 63.38 6.91 -3.08
CA ILE A 317 64.52 6.28 -3.76
C ILE A 317 65.35 7.35 -4.49
N SER A 318 64.70 8.22 -5.27
CA SER A 318 65.40 9.27 -6.03
C SER A 318 66.18 10.24 -5.14
N ALA A 319 65.59 10.63 -3.99
CA ALA A 319 66.26 11.49 -3.01
C ALA A 319 67.47 10.80 -2.37
N ALA A 320 67.35 9.51 -2.04
CA ALA A 320 68.45 8.72 -1.49
C ALA A 320 69.60 8.57 -2.48
N THR A 321 69.31 8.31 -3.77
CA THR A 321 70.34 8.22 -4.82
C THR A 321 71.08 9.55 -5.00
N GLN A 322 70.36 10.69 -4.99
CA GLN A 322 70.97 12.02 -5.07
C GLN A 322 71.89 12.30 -3.86
N ALA A 323 71.45 11.95 -2.66
CA ALA A 323 72.26 12.10 -1.44
C ALA A 323 73.55 11.26 -1.49
N ALA A 324 73.46 10.01 -1.97
CA ALA A 324 74.63 9.14 -2.13
C ALA A 324 75.64 9.71 -3.14
N GLN A 325 75.17 10.25 -4.27
CA GLN A 325 76.04 10.91 -5.26
C GLN A 325 76.73 12.15 -4.70
N GLN A 326 76.05 12.95 -3.87
CA GLN A 326 76.66 14.12 -3.23
C GLN A 326 77.75 13.71 -2.22
N LEU A 327 77.53 12.64 -1.46
CA LEU A 327 78.55 12.10 -0.55
C LEU A 327 79.77 11.56 -1.31
N GLY A 328 79.56 10.83 -2.41
CA GLY A 328 80.65 10.34 -3.26
C GLY A 328 81.53 11.46 -3.82
N LYS A 329 80.93 12.60 -4.21
CA LYS A 329 81.67 13.79 -4.67
C LYS A 329 82.48 14.50 -3.59
N LYS A 330 82.18 14.31 -2.30
CA LYS A 330 82.92 14.93 -1.19
C LYS A 330 84.10 14.09 -0.71
N LEU A 331 84.17 12.82 -1.08
CA LEU A 331 85.21 11.88 -0.66
C LEU A 331 86.36 11.72 -1.68
N LEU A 332 86.17 12.22 -2.90
CA LEU A 332 87.20 12.35 -3.95
C LEU A 332 87.77 13.76 -3.96
#